data_AF-A0A3S1E5K5-F1
#
_entry.id   AF-A0A3S1E5K5-F1
#
_cell.length_a   1.000
_cell.length_b   1.000
_cell.length_c   1.000
_cell.angle_alpha   90.00
_cell.angle_beta   90.00
_cell.angle_gamma   90.00
#
_symmetry.space_group_name_H-M   'P 1'
#
loop_
_entity.id
_entity.type
_entity.pdbx_description
1 polymer ?
#
loop_
_entity_poly.entity_id
_entity_poly.type
_entity_poly.pdbx_seq_one_letter_code
_entity_poly.pdbx_strand_id
1 'polypeptide(L)'
;MLFWVIAAILTLGASLAVLLPLAGGPKDGSASSDHDLEVYRDQLSELDRDVARGLIQPAEAEEARAEIARRILRLDNAGAGADPADKAAARRPSMATRLVATAAVLVVPLVSWG
;
A
#
# COMPACT_ATOMS: atom_id res chain seq x y z
N MET A 1 -26.26 4.64 35.37
CA MET A 1 -24.93 3.99 35.33
C MET A 1 -24.86 2.92 34.24
N LEU A 2 -25.76 1.93 34.24
CA LEU A 2 -25.80 0.90 33.20
C LEU A 2 -25.91 1.45 31.76
N PHE A 3 -26.77 2.46 31.55
CA PHE A 3 -26.89 3.15 30.25
C PHE A 3 -25.55 3.69 29.75
N TRP A 4 -24.81 4.39 30.61
CA TRP A 4 -23.52 4.99 30.27
C TRP A 4 -22.44 3.94 29.98
N VAL A 5 -22.48 2.81 30.67
CA VAL A 5 -21.59 1.66 30.39
C VAL A 5 -21.89 1.07 29.01
N ILE A 6 -23.17 0.88 28.69
CA ILE A 6 -23.59 0.36 27.38
C ILE A 6 -23.22 1.34 26.26
N ALA A 7 -23.45 2.64 26.46
CA ALA A 7 -23.07 3.68 25.51
C ALA A 7 -21.55 3.66 25.24
N ALA A 8 -20.72 3.58 26.28
CA ALA A 8 -19.27 3.51 26.14
C ALA A 8 -18.80 2.28 25.35
N ILE A 9 -19.39 1.11 25.61
CA ILE A 9 -19.06 -0.14 24.89
C ILE A 9 -19.44 -0.02 23.41
N LEU A 10 -20.62 0.51 23.10
CA LEU A 10 -21.07 0.70 21.71
C LEU A 10 -20.18 1.68 20.95
N THR A 11 -19.79 2.79 21.58
CA THR A 11 -18.87 3.76 20.98
C THR A 11 -17.49 3.16 20.70
N LEU A 12 -16.94 2.38 21.64
CA LEU A 12 -15.66 1.71 21.47
C LEU A 12 -15.73 0.66 20.35
N GLY A 13 -16.79 -0.15 20.32
CA GLY A 13 -17.02 -1.15 19.29
C GLY A 13 -17.15 -0.55 17.89
N ALA A 14 -17.96 0.51 17.74
CA ALA A 14 -18.12 1.23 16.48
C ALA A 14 -16.81 1.87 16.01
N SER A 15 -16.04 2.46 16.93
CA SER A 15 -14.74 3.05 16.62
C SER A 15 -13.74 1.99 16.13
N LEU A 16 -13.67 0.83 16.80
CA LEU A 16 -12.82 -0.27 16.38
C LEU A 16 -13.26 -0.85 15.03
N ALA A 17 -14.56 -1.01 14.78
CA ALA A 17 -15.07 -1.49 13.50
C ALA A 17 -14.66 -0.61 12.31
N VAL A 18 -14.52 0.70 12.51
CA VAL A 18 -14.04 1.64 11.49
C VAL A 18 -12.51 1.67 11.43
N LEU A 19 -11.82 1.64 12.58
CA LEU A 19 -10.36 1.75 12.65
C LEU A 19 -9.63 0.48 12.20
N LEU A 20 -10.18 -0.73 12.46
CA LEU A 20 -9.56 -1.99 12.04
C LEU A 20 -9.33 -2.07 10.52
N PRO A 21 -10.32 -1.86 9.64
CA PRO A 21 -10.12 -1.90 8.20
C PRO A 21 -9.20 -0.77 7.70
N LEU A 22 -9.23 0.41 8.33
CA LEU A 22 -8.31 1.52 8.01
C LEU A 22 -6.86 1.28 8.48
N ALA A 23 -6.66 0.43 9.48
CA ALA A 23 -5.35 0.04 9.99
C ALA A 23 -4.72 -1.10 9.18
N GLY A 24 -5.51 -1.84 8.40
CA GLY A 24 -5.01 -2.76 7.39
C GLY A 24 -4.39 -1.98 6.23
N GLY A 25 -3.06 -1.81 6.24
CA GLY A 25 -2.33 -1.31 5.07
C GLY A 25 -2.48 -2.26 3.86
N PRO A 26 -2.10 -1.81 2.65
CA PRO A 26 -2.23 -2.60 1.43
C PRO A 26 -1.58 -3.97 1.62
N LYS A 27 -2.40 -5.02 1.62
CA LYS A 27 -1.98 -6.41 1.84
C LYS A 27 -1.59 -7.12 0.54
N ASP A 28 -1.36 -6.36 -0.53
CA ASP A 28 -1.19 -6.91 -1.88
C ASP A 28 0.25 -6.87 -2.39
N GLY A 29 1.20 -6.34 -1.61
CA GLY A 29 2.58 -6.14 -2.06
C GLY A 29 3.39 -7.43 -2.30
N SER A 30 3.01 -8.56 -1.69
CA SER A 30 3.80 -9.80 -1.76
C SER A 30 3.20 -10.88 -2.67
N ALA A 31 1.87 -10.87 -2.89
CA ALA A 31 1.23 -11.86 -3.76
C ALA A 31 1.15 -11.38 -5.23
N SER A 32 1.06 -10.07 -5.45
CA SER A 32 1.11 -9.48 -6.80
C SER A 32 2.51 -9.59 -7.42
N SER A 33 3.56 -9.40 -6.61
CA SER A 33 4.94 -9.35 -7.11
C SER A 33 5.40 -10.66 -7.77
N ASP A 34 5.01 -11.81 -7.22
CA ASP A 34 5.36 -13.12 -7.77
C ASP A 34 4.64 -13.38 -9.11
N HIS A 35 3.38 -12.97 -9.21
CA HIS A 35 2.60 -13.11 -10.45
C HIS A 35 3.11 -12.17 -11.54
N ASP A 36 3.43 -10.92 -11.18
CA ASP A 36 3.99 -9.93 -12.11
C ASP A 36 5.37 -10.35 -12.65
N LEU A 37 6.19 -11.02 -11.83
CA LEU A 37 7.49 -11.55 -12.24
C LEU A 37 7.34 -12.64 -13.32
N GLU A 38 6.37 -13.53 -13.18
CA GLU A 38 6.10 -14.57 -14.18
C GLU A 38 5.71 -13.97 -15.55
N VAL A 39 4.90 -12.90 -15.55
CA VAL A 39 4.56 -12.16 -16.77
C VAL A 39 5.79 -11.54 -17.44
N TYR A 40 6.68 -10.91 -16.66
CA TYR A 40 7.90 -10.32 -17.24
C TYR A 40 8.88 -11.35 -17.81
N ARG A 41 8.93 -12.58 -17.24
CA ARG A 41 9.70 -13.69 -17.82
C ARG A 41 9.13 -14.12 -19.17
N ASP A 42 7.81 -14.19 -19.29
CA ASP A 42 7.16 -14.55 -20.54
C ASP A 42 7.44 -13.50 -21.63
N GLN A 43 7.37 -12.20 -21.28
CA GLN A 43 7.72 -11.09 -22.19
C GLN A 43 9.16 -11.16 -22.72
N LEU A 44 10.13 -11.54 -21.87
CA LEU A 44 11.51 -11.78 -22.29
C LEU A 44 11.60 -12.90 -23.32
N SER A 45 10.85 -13.98 -23.10
CA SER A 45 10.80 -15.12 -24.02
C SER A 45 10.11 -14.78 -25.36
N GLU A 46 9.09 -13.92 -25.31
CA GLU A 46 8.41 -13.43 -26.51
C GLU A 46 9.34 -12.51 -27.33
N LEU A 47 10.04 -11.60 -26.66
CA LEU A 47 11.04 -10.74 -27.26
C LEU A 47 12.17 -11.54 -27.94
N ASP A 48 12.64 -12.62 -27.29
CA ASP A 48 13.60 -13.55 -27.90
C ASP A 48 13.09 -14.15 -29.20
N ARG A 49 11.82 -14.59 -29.21
CA ARG A 49 11.20 -15.16 -30.41
C ARG A 49 11.01 -14.11 -31.50
N ASP A 50 10.65 -12.88 -31.16
CA ASP A 50 10.51 -11.78 -32.14
C ASP A 50 11.83 -11.40 -32.79
N VAL A 51 12.91 -11.37 -32.00
CA VAL A 51 14.27 -11.17 -32.54
C VAL A 51 14.65 -12.33 -33.46
N ALA A 52 14.40 -13.57 -33.03
CA ALA A 52 14.70 -14.75 -33.85
C ALA A 52 13.90 -14.78 -35.17
N ARG A 53 12.68 -14.23 -35.17
CA ARG A 53 11.86 -14.06 -36.38
C ARG A 53 12.24 -12.83 -37.21
N GLY A 54 13.13 -11.97 -36.72
CA GLY A 54 13.54 -10.73 -37.38
C GLY A 54 12.46 -9.64 -37.39
N LEU A 55 11.46 -9.73 -36.50
CA LEU A 55 10.42 -8.70 -36.35
C LEU A 55 10.94 -7.47 -35.61
N ILE A 56 11.94 -7.64 -34.74
CA ILE A 56 12.54 -6.59 -33.93
C ILE A 56 14.04 -6.57 -34.20
N GLN A 57 14.59 -5.38 -34.37
CA GLN A 57 16.04 -5.23 -34.54
C GLN A 57 16.79 -5.52 -33.24
N PRO A 58 18.00 -6.11 -33.30
CA PRO A 58 18.74 -6.48 -32.10
C PRO A 58 19.02 -5.29 -31.17
N ALA A 59 19.28 -4.09 -31.73
CA ALA A 59 19.48 -2.88 -30.94
C ALA A 59 18.21 -2.47 -30.15
N GLU A 60 17.04 -2.54 -30.78
CA GLU A 60 15.75 -2.25 -30.13
C GLU A 60 15.41 -3.29 -29.06
N ALA A 61 15.76 -4.56 -29.31
CA ALA A 61 15.56 -5.64 -28.36
C ALA A 61 16.44 -5.49 -27.11
N GLU A 62 17.68 -5.00 -27.25
CA GLU A 62 18.54 -4.71 -26.10
C GLU A 62 17.96 -3.61 -25.21
N GLU A 63 17.43 -2.54 -25.80
CA GLU A 63 16.74 -1.48 -25.06
C GLU A 63 15.51 -2.01 -24.32
N ALA A 64 14.70 -2.83 -24.99
CA ALA A 64 13.50 -3.45 -24.41
C ALA A 64 13.87 -4.38 -23.24
N ARG A 65 14.90 -5.23 -23.38
CA ARG A 65 15.40 -6.08 -22.28
C ARG A 65 15.85 -5.26 -21.09
N ALA A 66 16.59 -4.17 -21.32
CA ALA A 66 17.06 -3.30 -20.26
C ALA A 66 15.89 -2.67 -19.49
N GLU A 67 14.81 -2.29 -20.19
CA GLU A 67 13.61 -1.76 -19.54
C GLU A 67 12.83 -2.80 -18.75
N ILE A 68 12.65 -4.02 -19.30
CA ILE A 68 12.02 -5.13 -18.59
C ILE A 68 12.82 -5.48 -17.32
N ALA A 69 14.14 -5.55 -17.41
CA ALA A 69 15.01 -5.79 -16.25
C ALA A 69 14.88 -4.68 -15.19
N ARG A 70 14.83 -3.40 -15.60
CA ARG A 70 14.57 -2.27 -14.69
C ARG A 70 13.22 -2.41 -13.98
N ARG A 71 12.17 -2.88 -14.66
CA ARG A 71 10.84 -3.09 -14.07
C ARG A 71 10.83 -4.24 -13.07
N ILE A 72 11.49 -5.35 -13.38
CA ILE A 72 11.68 -6.47 -12.44
C ILE A 72 12.40 -6.00 -11.18
N LEU A 73 13.47 -5.21 -11.31
CA LEU A 73 14.18 -4.64 -10.15
C LEU A 73 13.30 -3.69 -9.33
N ARG A 74 12.37 -2.96 -9.97
CA ARG A 74 11.42 -2.11 -9.24
C ARG A 74 10.38 -2.92 -8.46
N LEU A 75 9.95 -4.08 -8.95
CA LEU A 75 9.08 -4.98 -8.19
C LEU A 75 9.77 -5.48 -6.91
N ASP A 76 11.05 -5.85 -7.01
CA ASP A 76 11.86 -6.29 -5.86
C ASP A 76 12.05 -5.13 -4.85
N ASN A 77 12.32 -3.92 -5.35
CA ASN A 77 12.44 -2.73 -4.51
C ASN A 77 11.09 -2.26 -3.91
N ALA A 78 9.95 -2.50 -4.57
CA ALA A 78 8.63 -2.23 -4.00
C ALA A 78 8.34 -3.11 -2.78
N GLY A 79 8.94 -4.31 -2.71
CA GLY A 79 8.98 -5.15 -1.51
C GLY A 79 9.99 -4.68 -0.45
N ALA A 80 11.11 -4.05 -0.86
CA ALA A 80 12.22 -3.69 0.02
C ALA A 80 12.27 -2.23 0.49
N GLY A 81 11.50 -1.30 -0.10
CA GLY A 81 11.62 0.12 0.25
C GLY A 81 10.62 1.01 -0.48
N ALA A 82 9.57 1.41 0.24
CA ALA A 82 8.74 2.53 -0.14
C ALA A 82 9.61 3.80 -0.32
N ASP A 83 9.64 4.30 -1.56
CA ASP A 83 10.32 5.53 -1.99
C ASP A 83 9.92 6.70 -1.07
N PRO A 84 10.85 7.56 -0.61
CA PRO A 84 10.53 8.67 0.29
C PRO A 84 9.65 9.76 -0.35
N ALA A 85 9.48 9.77 -1.68
CA ALA A 85 8.65 10.75 -2.39
C ALA A 85 7.14 10.53 -2.16
N ASP A 86 6.68 9.28 -2.02
CA ASP A 86 5.26 8.97 -1.71
C ASP A 86 4.89 9.26 -0.25
N LYS A 87 5.88 9.48 0.62
CA LYS A 87 5.66 9.84 2.03
C LYS A 87 5.11 11.27 2.22
N ALA A 88 5.20 12.12 1.20
CA ALA A 88 4.65 13.48 1.25
C ALA A 88 3.11 13.48 1.10
N ALA A 89 2.56 12.60 0.26
CA ALA A 89 1.11 12.42 0.11
C ALA A 89 0.52 11.50 1.19
N ALA A 90 1.28 10.51 1.65
CA ALA A 90 0.92 9.66 2.79
C ALA A 90 1.53 10.19 4.10
N ARG A 91 1.29 11.47 4.44
CA ARG A 91 1.66 11.97 5.77
C ARG A 91 0.71 11.34 6.79
N ARG A 92 1.07 10.14 7.27
CA ARG A 92 0.42 9.49 8.40
C ARG A 92 0.24 10.56 9.48
N PRO A 93 -0.99 10.76 10.02
CA PRO A 93 -1.19 11.75 11.06
C PRO A 93 -0.20 11.46 12.18
N SER A 94 0.56 12.49 12.55
CA SER A 94 1.61 12.34 13.56
C SER A 94 1.03 11.75 14.84
N MET A 95 1.85 11.10 15.67
CA MET A 95 1.36 10.55 16.94
C MET A 95 0.68 11.65 17.78
N ALA A 96 1.12 12.90 17.66
CA ALA A 96 0.45 14.06 18.23
C ALA A 96 -0.95 14.29 17.65
N THR A 97 -1.13 14.23 16.33
CA THR A 97 -2.45 14.35 15.68
C THR A 97 -3.40 13.22 16.10
N ARG A 98 -2.88 11.99 16.24
CA ARG A 98 -3.66 10.85 16.74
C ARG A 98 -4.03 11.03 18.22
N LEU A 99 -3.10 11.48 19.06
CA LEU A 99 -3.34 11.75 20.47
C LEU A 99 -4.36 12.87 20.66
N VAL A 100 -4.28 13.93 19.86
CA VAL A 100 -5.27 15.03 19.87
C VAL A 100 -6.64 14.54 19.41
N ALA A 101 -6.73 13.70 18.38
CA ALA A 101 -8.01 13.13 17.95
C ALA A 101 -8.61 12.20 19.01
N THR A 102 -7.80 11.34 19.65
CA THR A 102 -8.27 10.49 20.76
C THR A 102 -8.65 11.30 21.99
N ALA A 103 -7.91 12.35 22.31
CA ALA A 103 -8.24 13.25 23.41
C ALA A 103 -9.54 14.01 23.12
N ALA A 104 -9.75 14.49 21.89
CA ALA A 104 -10.99 15.15 21.48
C ALA A 104 -12.21 14.23 21.62
N VAL A 105 -12.11 12.96 21.20
CA VAL A 105 -13.19 11.97 21.36
C VAL A 105 -13.52 11.69 22.83
N LEU A 106 -12.54 11.79 23.74
CA LEU A 106 -12.73 11.61 25.19
C LEU A 106 -13.19 12.89 25.92
N VAL A 107 -12.84 14.07 25.40
CA VAL A 107 -13.19 15.37 25.99
C VAL A 107 -14.61 15.80 25.60
N VAL A 108 -15.08 15.47 24.40
CA VAL A 108 -16.44 15.80 23.93
C VAL A 108 -17.54 15.29 24.88
N PRO A 109 -17.49 14.05 25.41
CA PRO A 109 -18.43 13.57 26.42
C PRO A 109 -18.34 14.29 27.78
N LEU A 110 -17.15 14.76 28.17
CA LEU A 110 -16.93 15.45 29.44
C LEU A 110 -17.42 16.89 29.42
N VAL A 111 -17.27 17.58 28.27
CA VAL A 111 -17.77 18.96 28.07
C VAL A 111 -19.27 18.98 27.80
N SER A 112 -19.84 17.87 27.32
CA SER A 112 -21.30 17.68 27.20
C SER A 112 -22.02 17.57 28.56
N TRP A 113 -21.29 17.44 29.67
CA TRP A 113 -21.83 17.52 31.02
C TRP A 113 -21.51 18.90 31.60
N GLY A 114 -22.15 19.93 31.03
CA GLY A 114 -22.13 21.32 31.48
C GLY A 114 -23.49 21.95 31.23
#